data_AF-A0A0B1TP54-F1
#
_entry.id   AF-A0A0B1TP54-F1
#
_cell.length_a   1.000
_cell.length_b   1.000
_cell.length_c   1.000
_cell.angle_alpha   90.00
_cell.angle_beta   90.00
_cell.angle_gamma   90.00
#
_symmetry.space_group_name_H-M   'P 1'
#
loop_
_entity.id
_entity.type
_entity.pdbx_description
1 polymer ?
#
loop_
_entity_poly.entity_id
_entity_poly.type
_entity_poly.pdbx_seq_one_letter_code
_entity_poly.pdbx_strand_id
1 'polypeptide(L)'
;MMSSVPKFGWIWLSLLGHDDESGTIHADPDFQRFLLRNKKKLDNSFFIIMGDHGLRGARVTRTQLGSIELNNPMFAISIPKKLRRSTTILAALRENAKRLQTTFDIRATLLDILKYQPKTNFTDREYMAFGGEYGSSLLRGQDSTERSCKSLLIPLEYCTCQYPLKEIERTTDTATAAGSFLIEHINTVLEENNVTQICETLRFKHTLSMSAYVPEDTAKTYHVSVKAQPPSNGEFKVTNLAKKHAFAKFSTFRRASDERRRRRGCIPALLDAVAPP
;
A
#
# COMPACT_ATOMS: atom_id res chain seq x y z
N MET A 1 -32.78 1.02 -32.80
CA MET A 1 -31.53 1.29 -32.07
C MET A 1 -31.48 0.37 -30.88
N MET A 2 -30.52 -0.57 -30.80
CA MET A 2 -30.35 -1.36 -29.57
C MET A 2 -29.82 -0.44 -28.49
N SER A 3 -30.66 -0.12 -27.50
CA SER A 3 -30.25 0.46 -26.23
C SER A 3 -29.09 -0.37 -25.67
N SER A 4 -27.88 0.19 -25.65
CA SER A 4 -26.73 -0.53 -25.12
C SER A 4 -26.80 -0.51 -23.60
N VAL A 5 -27.08 -1.66 -22.99
CA VAL A 5 -27.04 -1.84 -21.54
C VAL A 5 -25.60 -1.64 -21.04
N PRO A 6 -25.36 -0.77 -20.02
CA PRO A 6 -24.04 -0.64 -19.39
C PRO A 6 -23.54 -1.99 -18.87
N LYS A 7 -22.24 -2.26 -19.03
CA LYS A 7 -21.61 -3.51 -18.58
C LYS A 7 -20.45 -3.21 -17.63
N PHE A 8 -20.26 -4.10 -16.66
CA PHE A 8 -19.12 -4.10 -15.75
C PHE A 8 -18.40 -5.45 -15.85
N GLY A 9 -17.07 -5.42 -15.84
CA GLY A 9 -16.23 -6.62 -15.83
C GLY A 9 -15.07 -6.43 -14.87
N TRP A 10 -14.82 -7.44 -14.05
CA TRP A 10 -13.74 -7.49 -13.07
C TRP A 10 -12.91 -8.75 -13.29
N ILE A 11 -11.60 -8.61 -13.38
CA ILE A 11 -10.65 -9.73 -13.45
C ILE A 11 -9.62 -9.53 -12.34
N TRP A 12 -9.43 -10.54 -11.51
CA TRP A 12 -8.46 -10.52 -10.40
C TRP A 12 -7.41 -11.60 -10.61
N LEU A 13 -6.16 -11.21 -10.85
CA LEU A 13 -5.04 -12.11 -11.10
C LEU A 13 -4.19 -12.24 -9.84
N SER A 14 -4.65 -13.05 -8.88
CA SER A 14 -4.07 -13.11 -7.52
C SER A 14 -2.62 -13.58 -7.44
N LEU A 15 -2.16 -14.43 -8.37
CA LEU A 15 -0.84 -15.07 -8.28
C LEU A 15 0.22 -14.47 -9.20
N LEU A 16 -0.17 -13.62 -10.15
CA LEU A 16 0.69 -13.25 -11.28
C LEU A 16 1.96 -12.48 -10.88
N GLY A 17 1.92 -11.71 -9.79
CA GLY A 17 3.06 -10.95 -9.27
C GLY A 17 3.22 -11.08 -7.76
N HIS A 18 2.71 -12.15 -7.17
CA HIS A 18 2.63 -12.28 -5.71
C HIS A 18 4.00 -12.56 -5.07
N ASP A 19 4.78 -13.47 -5.67
CA ASP A 19 5.98 -14.03 -5.02
C ASP A 19 7.30 -13.38 -5.47
N ASP A 20 7.35 -12.80 -6.68
CA ASP A 20 8.58 -12.31 -7.29
C ASP A 20 8.30 -11.14 -8.26
N GLU A 21 9.21 -10.17 -8.31
CA GLU A 21 9.12 -9.00 -9.20
C GLU A 21 9.02 -9.36 -10.68
N SER A 22 9.56 -10.51 -11.08
CA SER A 22 9.53 -10.97 -12.48
C SER A 22 8.21 -11.63 -12.89
N GLY A 23 7.30 -11.93 -11.95
CA GLY A 23 6.05 -12.64 -12.28
C GLY A 23 5.19 -11.92 -13.33
N THR A 24 5.09 -10.59 -13.23
CA THR A 24 4.25 -9.78 -14.12
C THR A 24 4.79 -9.67 -15.55
N ILE A 25 6.12 -9.71 -15.73
CA ILE A 25 6.74 -9.56 -17.06
C ILE A 25 6.37 -10.71 -17.99
N HIS A 26 6.17 -11.91 -17.43
CA HIS A 26 5.83 -13.10 -18.21
C HIS A 26 4.44 -13.03 -18.84
N ALA A 27 3.54 -12.21 -18.28
CA ALA A 27 2.20 -12.02 -18.80
C ALA A 27 2.04 -10.76 -19.67
N ASP A 28 3.09 -9.96 -19.86
CA ASP A 28 3.01 -8.75 -20.70
C ASP A 28 2.48 -9.06 -22.13
N PRO A 29 2.94 -10.14 -22.82
CA PRO A 29 2.38 -10.51 -24.11
C PRO A 29 0.89 -10.90 -24.04
N ASP A 30 0.41 -11.46 -22.93
CA ASP A 30 -1.00 -11.80 -22.72
C ASP A 30 -1.86 -10.54 -22.54
N PHE A 31 -1.41 -9.58 -21.73
CA PHE A 31 -2.07 -8.28 -21.60
C PHE A 31 -2.11 -7.54 -22.94
N GLN A 32 -1.00 -7.49 -23.66
CA GLN A 32 -0.94 -6.89 -24.98
C GLN A 32 -1.95 -7.53 -25.94
N ARG A 33 -1.99 -8.86 -26.02
CA ARG A 33 -2.96 -9.60 -26.85
C ARG A 33 -4.39 -9.29 -26.42
N PHE A 34 -4.68 -9.28 -25.12
CA PHE A 34 -6.00 -8.94 -24.59
C PHE A 34 -6.45 -7.54 -25.02
N LEU A 35 -5.58 -6.53 -24.87
CA LEU A 35 -5.85 -5.14 -25.23
C LEU A 35 -6.10 -4.99 -26.73
N LEU A 36 -5.27 -5.62 -27.57
CA LEU A 36 -5.42 -5.56 -29.02
C LEU A 36 -6.71 -6.25 -29.50
N ARG A 37 -7.02 -7.45 -28.97
CA ARG A 37 -8.24 -8.20 -29.31
C ARG A 37 -9.51 -7.47 -28.87
N ASN A 38 -9.45 -6.71 -27.78
CA ASN A 38 -10.61 -5.98 -27.23
C ASN A 38 -10.65 -4.49 -27.59
N LYS A 39 -9.71 -3.99 -28.40
CA LYS A 39 -9.55 -2.57 -28.74
C LYS A 39 -10.87 -1.86 -29.09
N LYS A 40 -11.69 -2.45 -29.98
CA LYS A 40 -12.99 -1.87 -30.38
C LYS A 40 -13.97 -1.72 -29.21
N LYS A 41 -13.97 -2.65 -28.24
CA LYS A 41 -14.80 -2.55 -27.03
C LYS A 41 -14.25 -1.49 -26.07
N LEU A 42 -12.92 -1.44 -25.93
CA LEU A 42 -12.22 -0.50 -25.07
C LEU A 42 -12.33 0.95 -25.56
N ASP A 43 -12.52 1.19 -26.86
CA ASP A 43 -12.75 2.53 -27.42
C ASP A 43 -13.95 3.26 -26.78
N ASN A 44 -14.93 2.53 -26.26
CA ASN A 44 -16.09 3.07 -25.56
C ASN A 44 -16.17 2.67 -24.07
N SER A 45 -15.04 2.32 -23.46
CA SER A 45 -14.99 1.85 -22.06
C SER A 45 -14.05 2.71 -21.20
N PHE A 46 -14.41 2.86 -19.93
CA PHE A 46 -13.40 3.10 -18.90
C PHE A 46 -12.70 1.78 -18.62
N PHE A 47 -11.38 1.75 -18.71
CA PHE A 47 -10.57 0.56 -18.52
C PHE A 47 -9.47 0.85 -17.50
N ILE A 48 -9.41 0.04 -16.44
CA ILE A 48 -8.51 0.24 -15.31
C ILE A 48 -7.60 -0.99 -15.19
N ILE A 49 -6.30 -0.75 -15.02
CA ILE A 49 -5.34 -1.75 -14.54
C ILE A 49 -4.85 -1.25 -13.19
N MET A 50 -4.95 -2.07 -12.15
CA MET A 50 -4.50 -1.69 -10.82
C MET A 50 -3.95 -2.88 -10.02
N GLY A 51 -3.06 -2.59 -9.09
CA GLY A 51 -2.72 -3.47 -7.97
C GLY A 51 -3.50 -3.09 -6.72
N ASP A 52 -3.69 -4.05 -5.82
CA ASP A 52 -4.22 -3.83 -4.48
C ASP A 52 -3.13 -3.47 -3.47
N HIS A 53 -1.91 -3.95 -3.72
CA HIS A 53 -0.69 -3.57 -3.01
C HIS A 53 0.53 -3.64 -3.93
N GLY A 54 1.66 -3.07 -3.51
CA GLY A 54 2.95 -3.28 -4.17
C GLY A 54 3.60 -4.60 -3.76
N LEU A 55 4.78 -4.92 -4.32
CA LEU A 55 5.45 -6.19 -4.05
C LEU A 55 5.82 -6.31 -2.56
N ARG A 56 5.32 -7.36 -1.89
CA ARG A 56 5.51 -7.61 -0.44
C ARG A 56 6.76 -8.44 -0.12
N GLY A 57 7.31 -9.14 -1.10
CA GLY A 57 8.45 -10.05 -0.96
C GLY A 57 9.68 -9.62 -1.77
N ALA A 58 10.65 -10.52 -1.87
CA ALA A 58 11.91 -10.34 -2.59
C ALA A 58 12.87 -9.27 -2.05
N ARG A 59 14.08 -9.22 -2.62
CA ARG A 59 15.18 -8.36 -2.15
C ARG A 59 14.89 -6.87 -2.32
N VAL A 60 14.08 -6.51 -3.31
CA VAL A 60 13.77 -5.11 -3.63
C VAL A 60 13.11 -4.38 -2.47
N THR A 61 12.33 -5.08 -1.63
CA THR A 61 11.69 -4.53 -0.42
C THR A 61 12.68 -4.04 0.64
N ARG A 62 13.95 -4.44 0.58
CA ARG A 62 15.02 -3.94 1.45
C ARG A 62 15.53 -2.56 1.04
N THR A 63 15.23 -2.12 -0.17
CA THR A 63 15.60 -0.78 -0.65
C THR A 63 14.59 0.26 -0.15
N GLN A 64 15.02 1.52 -0.04
CA GLN A 64 14.12 2.61 0.30
C GLN A 64 12.96 2.71 -0.69
N LEU A 65 13.26 2.61 -1.99
CA LEU A 65 12.24 2.67 -3.05
C LEU A 65 11.27 1.49 -2.95
N GLY A 66 11.74 0.26 -2.82
CA GLY A 66 10.86 -0.92 -2.69
C GLY A 66 9.98 -0.86 -1.44
N SER A 67 10.46 -0.26 -0.35
CA SER A 67 9.64 -0.03 0.85
C SER A 67 8.52 1.00 0.62
N ILE A 68 8.69 1.95 -0.30
CA ILE A 68 7.65 2.90 -0.70
C ILE A 68 6.66 2.23 -1.67
N GLU A 69 7.20 1.53 -2.67
CA GLU A 69 6.41 0.85 -3.72
C GLU A 69 5.44 -0.19 -3.14
N LEU A 70 5.80 -0.83 -2.03
CA LEU A 70 4.94 -1.71 -1.23
C LEU A 70 3.54 -1.12 -0.95
N ASN A 71 3.49 0.18 -0.67
CA ASN A 71 2.26 0.91 -0.34
C ASN A 71 1.81 1.84 -1.49
N ASN A 72 2.48 1.78 -2.65
CA ASN A 72 2.19 2.58 -3.84
C ASN A 72 1.81 1.67 -5.02
N PRO A 73 0.70 0.91 -4.96
CA PRO A 73 0.32 0.03 -6.05
C PRO A 73 0.07 0.80 -7.33
N MET A 74 0.40 0.18 -8.47
CA MET A 74 0.11 0.75 -9.78
C MET A 74 -1.39 1.00 -9.94
N PHE A 75 -1.74 2.15 -10.51
CA PHE A 75 -3.08 2.45 -11.01
C PHE A 75 -2.98 3.16 -12.36
N ALA A 76 -3.64 2.60 -13.37
CA ALA A 76 -3.73 3.18 -14.70
C ALA A 76 -5.18 3.14 -15.17
N ILE A 77 -5.66 4.27 -15.71
CA ILE A 77 -7.01 4.39 -16.26
C ILE A 77 -6.97 4.90 -17.70
N SER A 78 -7.67 4.20 -18.58
CA SER A 78 -7.99 4.63 -19.93
C SER A 78 -9.46 5.03 -19.98
N ILE A 79 -9.76 6.20 -20.56
CA ILE A 79 -11.14 6.68 -20.70
C ILE A 79 -11.69 6.44 -22.11
N PRO A 80 -13.02 6.40 -22.33
CA PRO A 80 -13.60 6.28 -23.67
C PRO A 80 -13.04 7.30 -24.67
N LYS A 81 -12.76 6.87 -25.90
CA LYS A 81 -12.08 7.66 -26.94
C LYS A 81 -12.84 8.94 -27.29
N LYS A 82 -14.17 8.90 -27.29
CA LYS A 82 -15.02 10.09 -27.50
C LYS A 82 -14.76 11.15 -26.41
N LEU A 83 -14.78 10.72 -25.14
CA LEU A 83 -14.59 11.62 -23.99
C LEU A 83 -13.20 12.27 -23.96
N ARG A 84 -12.17 11.59 -24.48
CA ARG A 84 -10.81 12.17 -24.61
C ARG A 84 -10.77 13.44 -25.45
N ARG A 85 -11.69 13.58 -26.41
CA ARG A 85 -11.73 14.70 -27.37
C ARG A 85 -12.85 15.68 -27.06
N SER A 86 -13.96 15.19 -26.52
CA SER A 86 -15.16 16.01 -26.27
C SER A 86 -15.26 16.56 -24.85
N THR A 87 -14.31 16.26 -23.96
CA THR A 87 -14.32 16.69 -22.56
C THR A 87 -12.91 17.01 -22.08
N THR A 88 -12.82 17.61 -20.89
CA THR A 88 -11.56 17.91 -20.19
C THR A 88 -11.15 16.83 -19.18
N ILE A 89 -11.77 15.64 -19.20
CA ILE A 89 -11.45 14.55 -18.26
C ILE A 89 -9.96 14.19 -18.28
N LEU A 90 -9.31 14.17 -19.44
CA LEU A 90 -7.87 13.88 -19.51
C LEU A 90 -7.03 14.94 -18.79
N ALA A 91 -7.46 16.21 -18.76
CA ALA A 91 -6.75 17.25 -18.03
C ALA A 91 -6.90 17.04 -16.53
N ALA A 92 -8.12 16.79 -16.04
CA ALA A 92 -8.38 16.49 -14.63
C ALA A 92 -7.61 15.24 -14.15
N LEU A 93 -7.61 14.17 -14.93
CA LEU A 93 -6.84 12.95 -14.61
C LEU A 93 -5.33 13.23 -14.53
N ARG A 94 -4.78 14.04 -15.43
CA ARG A 94 -3.35 14.41 -15.44
C ARG A 94 -2.98 15.31 -14.26
N GLU A 95 -3.89 16.17 -13.83
CA GLU A 95 -3.71 17.00 -12.64
C GLU A 95 -3.75 16.15 -11.37
N ASN A 96 -4.80 15.33 -11.22
CA ASN A 96 -4.98 14.44 -10.07
C ASN A 96 -3.86 13.40 -9.96
N ALA A 97 -3.31 12.91 -11.08
CA ALA A 97 -2.18 11.98 -11.08
C ALA A 97 -0.89 12.54 -10.45
N LYS A 98 -0.78 13.86 -10.25
CA LYS A 98 0.35 14.51 -9.56
C LYS A 98 0.14 14.65 -8.06
N ARG A 99 -1.04 14.30 -7.55
CA ARG A 99 -1.41 14.41 -6.13
C ARG A 99 -1.46 13.01 -5.51
N LEU A 100 -1.32 12.93 -4.19
CA LEU A 100 -1.50 11.69 -3.45
C LEU A 100 -2.93 11.16 -3.62
N GLN A 101 -3.08 9.92 -4.09
CA GLN A 101 -4.38 9.26 -4.30
C GLN A 101 -4.53 8.04 -3.40
N THR A 102 -5.78 7.65 -3.15
CA THR A 102 -6.16 6.48 -2.36
C THR A 102 -7.12 5.59 -3.15
N THR A 103 -7.31 4.36 -2.68
CA THR A 103 -8.34 3.47 -3.24
C THR A 103 -9.76 4.01 -3.01
N PHE A 104 -9.97 4.90 -2.03
CA PHE A 104 -11.24 5.61 -1.85
C PHE A 104 -11.52 6.57 -3.01
N ASP A 105 -10.50 7.21 -3.60
CA ASP A 105 -10.68 8.07 -4.78
C ASP A 105 -11.07 7.23 -6.00
N ILE A 106 -10.52 6.02 -6.14
CA ILE A 106 -10.93 5.06 -7.18
C ILE A 106 -12.40 4.69 -7.00
N ARG A 107 -12.81 4.35 -5.78
CA ARG A 107 -14.21 4.04 -5.46
C ARG A 107 -15.14 5.22 -5.79
N ALA A 108 -14.80 6.43 -5.36
CA ALA A 108 -15.57 7.64 -5.67
C ALA A 108 -15.63 7.91 -7.18
N THR A 109 -14.54 7.63 -7.91
CA THR A 109 -14.50 7.72 -9.38
C THR A 109 -15.48 6.78 -10.05
N LEU A 110 -15.53 5.52 -9.60
CA LEU A 110 -16.49 4.53 -10.13
C LEU A 110 -17.94 4.96 -9.86
N LEU A 111 -18.21 5.51 -8.67
CA LEU A 111 -19.51 6.05 -8.30
C LEU A 111 -19.91 7.24 -9.19
N ASP A 112 -18.98 8.17 -9.43
CA ASP A 112 -19.16 9.34 -10.29
C ASP A 112 -19.49 8.94 -11.73
N ILE A 113 -18.73 7.99 -12.29
CA ILE A 113 -18.97 7.41 -13.63
C ILE A 113 -20.37 6.82 -13.73
N LEU A 114 -20.80 6.09 -12.70
CA LEU A 114 -22.06 5.35 -12.73
C LEU A 114 -23.28 6.25 -12.54
N LYS A 115 -23.22 7.21 -11.60
CA LYS A 115 -24.43 7.92 -11.12
C LYS A 115 -24.53 9.38 -11.54
N TYR A 116 -23.41 10.09 -11.67
CA TYR A 116 -23.42 11.56 -11.75
C TYR A 116 -22.97 12.08 -13.11
N GLN A 117 -21.83 11.61 -13.62
CA GLN A 117 -21.30 12.02 -14.92
C GLN A 117 -22.25 11.81 -16.12
N PRO A 118 -23.09 10.75 -16.18
CA PRO A 118 -24.02 10.59 -17.29
C PRO A 118 -25.03 11.75 -17.40
N LYS A 119 -25.44 12.35 -16.27
CA LYS A 119 -26.42 13.46 -16.25
C LYS A 119 -25.86 14.74 -16.85
N THR A 120 -24.54 14.92 -16.78
CA THR A 120 -23.82 16.09 -17.29
C THR A 120 -23.11 15.81 -18.60
N ASN A 121 -23.39 14.68 -19.26
CA ASN A 121 -22.65 14.25 -20.46
C ASN A 121 -21.13 14.25 -20.26
N PHE A 122 -20.67 13.93 -19.03
CA PHE A 122 -19.26 13.84 -18.65
C PHE A 122 -18.49 15.18 -18.67
N THR A 123 -19.16 16.34 -18.73
CA THR A 123 -18.49 17.66 -18.82
C THR A 123 -18.23 18.33 -17.47
N ASP A 124 -19.03 18.02 -16.45
CA ASP A 124 -18.95 18.67 -15.13
C ASP A 124 -17.72 18.23 -14.32
N ARG A 125 -16.75 19.15 -14.19
CA ARG A 125 -15.48 18.98 -13.49
C ARG A 125 -15.43 19.58 -12.10
N GLU A 126 -16.50 20.22 -11.62
CA GLU A 126 -16.47 20.85 -10.31
C GLU A 126 -16.26 19.81 -9.21
N TYR A 127 -15.54 20.20 -8.16
CA TYR A 127 -15.38 19.37 -6.98
C TYR A 127 -16.76 19.05 -6.39
N MET A 128 -16.96 17.79 -6.02
CA MET A 128 -18.21 17.33 -5.42
C MET A 128 -17.90 16.25 -4.39
N ALA A 129 -18.36 16.48 -3.16
CA ALA A 129 -18.35 15.46 -2.12
C ALA A 129 -19.51 14.47 -2.34
N PHE A 130 -19.20 13.18 -2.31
CA PHE A 130 -20.21 12.11 -2.41
C PHE A 130 -20.58 11.65 -1.00
N GLY A 131 -21.86 11.70 -0.66
CA GLY A 131 -22.33 11.26 0.66
C GLY A 131 -21.95 9.81 0.94
N GLY A 132 -21.28 9.56 2.06
CA GLY A 132 -20.82 8.22 2.47
C GLY A 132 -19.51 7.75 1.80
N GLU A 133 -18.84 8.58 1.02
CA GLU A 133 -17.54 8.28 0.44
C GLU A 133 -16.42 9.08 1.12
N TYR A 134 -15.25 8.45 1.30
CA TYR A 134 -14.06 9.10 1.85
C TYR A 134 -13.17 9.75 0.79
N GLY A 135 -13.33 9.36 -0.48
CA GLY A 135 -12.50 9.80 -1.58
C GLY A 135 -13.19 10.78 -2.52
N SER A 136 -12.38 11.38 -3.40
CA SER A 136 -12.82 12.34 -4.41
C SER A 136 -12.64 11.75 -5.80
N SER A 137 -13.61 11.94 -6.70
CA SER A 137 -13.54 11.42 -8.07
C SER A 137 -12.33 11.98 -8.82
N LEU A 138 -11.55 11.09 -9.42
CA LEU A 138 -10.40 11.41 -10.26
C LEU A 138 -10.79 12.11 -11.57
N LEU A 139 -12.07 12.09 -11.94
CA LEU A 139 -12.55 12.79 -13.14
C LEU A 139 -12.75 14.28 -12.89
N ARG A 140 -12.94 14.71 -11.64
CA ARG A 140 -13.27 16.09 -11.23
C ARG A 140 -12.04 16.80 -10.68
N GLY A 141 -12.15 18.11 -10.48
CA GLY A 141 -11.28 18.82 -9.54
C GLY A 141 -11.42 18.20 -8.16
N GLN A 142 -10.30 18.04 -7.47
CA GLN A 142 -10.27 17.68 -6.04
C GLN A 142 -10.23 18.97 -5.22
N ASP A 143 -10.67 18.92 -3.96
CA ASP A 143 -10.67 20.08 -3.07
C ASP A 143 -9.27 20.75 -2.99
N SER A 144 -9.25 22.00 -2.53
CA SER A 144 -8.04 22.80 -2.39
C SER A 144 -7.18 22.40 -1.19
N THR A 145 -7.61 21.44 -0.37
CA THR A 145 -6.84 20.98 0.79
C THR A 145 -5.62 20.23 0.29
N GLU A 146 -4.49 20.49 0.93
CA GLU A 146 -3.27 19.73 0.69
C GLU A 146 -3.52 18.25 1.02
N ARG A 147 -3.20 17.38 0.07
CA ARG A 147 -3.38 15.94 0.19
C ARG A 147 -2.15 15.34 0.87
N SER A 148 -2.32 14.98 2.13
CA SER A 148 -1.31 14.36 2.98
C SER A 148 -1.89 13.08 3.57
N CYS A 149 -1.06 12.21 4.12
CA CYS A 149 -1.56 11.01 4.81
C CYS A 149 -2.51 11.37 5.96
N LYS A 150 -2.30 12.50 6.64
CA LYS A 150 -3.23 12.98 7.68
C LYS A 150 -4.58 13.43 7.11
N SER A 151 -4.59 14.27 6.06
CA SER A 151 -5.85 14.78 5.50
C SER A 151 -6.65 13.71 4.76
N LEU A 152 -5.99 12.67 4.27
CA LEU A 152 -6.62 11.52 3.61
C LEU A 152 -6.83 10.32 4.54
N LEU A 153 -6.58 10.48 5.85
CA LEU A 153 -6.73 9.43 6.86
C LEU A 153 -5.97 8.14 6.53
N ILE A 154 -4.85 8.26 5.82
CA ILE A 154 -3.94 7.16 5.52
C ILE A 154 -3.12 6.90 6.79
N PRO A 155 -3.20 5.70 7.39
CA PRO A 155 -2.35 5.34 8.51
C PRO A 155 -0.87 5.50 8.17
N LEU A 156 -0.06 5.93 9.13
CA LEU A 156 1.34 6.30 8.89
C LEU A 156 2.17 5.12 8.33
N GLU A 157 1.77 3.88 8.61
CA GLU A 157 2.39 2.64 8.12
C GLU A 157 2.15 2.35 6.63
N TYR A 158 1.09 2.93 6.08
CA TYR A 158 0.73 2.88 4.66
C TYR A 158 1.05 4.18 3.94
N CYS A 159 1.57 5.16 4.66
CA CYS A 159 1.89 6.46 4.11
C CYS A 159 3.09 6.40 3.17
N THR A 160 2.91 6.93 1.95
CA THR A 160 3.96 7.05 0.93
C THR A 160 4.62 8.43 0.93
N CYS A 161 4.10 9.39 1.72
CA CYS A 161 4.75 10.68 1.90
C CYS A 161 6.12 10.50 2.55
N GLN A 162 7.14 11.13 1.95
CA GLN A 162 8.48 11.12 2.50
C GLN A 162 8.62 12.22 3.56
N TYR A 163 8.90 11.80 4.78
CA TYR A 163 9.21 12.71 5.88
C TYR A 163 10.72 12.67 6.16
N PRO A 164 11.31 13.78 6.65
CA PRO A 164 12.70 13.79 7.06
C PRO A 164 12.91 12.80 8.21
N LEU A 165 13.88 11.91 8.01
CA LEU A 165 14.31 10.93 9.01
C LEU A 165 15.75 11.25 9.41
N LYS A 166 16.04 11.12 10.71
CA LYS A 166 17.39 11.18 11.25
C LYS A 166 17.83 9.78 11.63
N GLU A 167 18.97 9.34 11.13
CA GLU A 167 19.55 8.04 11.53
C GLU A 167 19.97 8.07 13.00
N ILE A 168 19.76 6.94 13.67
CA ILE A 168 20.17 6.71 15.05
C ILE A 168 21.18 5.57 15.06
N GLU A 169 22.29 5.81 15.76
CA GLU A 169 23.35 4.81 15.87
C GLU A 169 22.82 3.54 16.55
N ARG A 170 23.11 2.40 15.91
CA ARG A 170 22.55 1.08 16.25
C ARG A 170 23.00 0.54 17.60
N THR A 171 24.09 1.06 18.15
CA THR A 171 24.74 0.68 19.40
C THR A 171 24.20 1.45 20.61
N THR A 172 23.35 2.46 20.39
CA THR A 172 22.78 3.26 21.49
C THR A 172 21.83 2.43 22.35
N ASP A 173 21.70 2.81 23.63
CA ASP A 173 20.74 2.19 24.55
C ASP A 173 19.31 2.30 24.02
N THR A 174 18.97 3.42 23.35
CA THR A 174 17.66 3.61 22.74
C THR A 174 17.42 2.62 21.60
N ALA A 175 18.42 2.38 20.73
CA ALA A 175 18.32 1.39 19.66
C ALA A 175 18.22 -0.05 20.18
N THR A 176 18.97 -0.36 21.24
CA THR A 176 18.91 -1.67 21.91
C THR A 176 17.55 -1.89 22.58
N ALA A 177 17.05 -0.91 23.32
CA ALA A 177 15.75 -0.97 23.98
C ALA A 177 14.59 -1.08 22.97
N ALA A 178 14.64 -0.32 21.88
CA ALA A 178 13.65 -0.39 20.80
C ALA A 178 13.62 -1.78 20.17
N GLY A 179 14.81 -2.33 19.92
CA GLY A 179 14.94 -3.62 19.26
C GLY A 179 14.50 -4.79 20.14
N SER A 180 14.86 -4.77 21.43
CA SER A 180 14.40 -5.74 22.42
C SER A 180 12.88 -5.68 22.59
N PHE A 181 12.30 -4.47 22.71
CA PHE A 181 10.86 -4.29 22.81
C PHE A 181 10.11 -4.86 21.60
N LEU A 182 10.62 -4.63 20.38
CA LEU A 182 10.02 -5.19 19.17
C LEU A 182 9.98 -6.73 19.21
N ILE A 183 11.09 -7.38 19.59
CA ILE A 183 11.14 -8.84 19.68
C ILE A 183 10.19 -9.38 20.76
N GLU A 184 10.15 -8.73 21.92
CA GLU A 184 9.25 -9.09 23.02
C GLU A 184 7.79 -8.98 22.57
N HIS A 185 7.41 -7.88 21.92
CA HIS A 185 6.07 -7.69 21.39
C HIS A 185 5.68 -8.77 20.36
N ILE A 186 6.61 -9.16 19.48
CA ILE A 186 6.34 -10.25 18.52
C ILE A 186 6.04 -11.56 19.26
N ASN A 187 6.78 -11.88 20.32
CA ASN A 187 6.50 -13.06 21.13
C ASN A 187 5.12 -12.97 21.80
N THR A 188 4.73 -11.80 22.33
CA THR A 188 3.39 -11.58 22.89
C THR A 188 2.30 -11.84 21.84
N VAL A 189 2.47 -11.35 20.61
CA VAL A 189 1.51 -11.60 19.52
C VAL A 189 1.42 -13.09 19.18
N LEU A 190 2.56 -13.82 19.19
CA LEU A 190 2.59 -15.27 18.97
C LEU A 190 1.85 -16.04 20.08
N GLU A 191 1.95 -15.57 21.32
CA GLU A 191 1.26 -16.12 22.49
C GLU A 191 -0.25 -15.86 22.42
N GLU A 192 -0.66 -14.61 22.21
CA GLU A 192 -2.07 -14.19 22.13
C GLU A 192 -2.83 -14.90 21.00
N ASN A 193 -2.15 -15.23 19.91
CA ASN A 193 -2.71 -15.97 18.77
C ASN A 193 -2.56 -17.50 18.90
N ASN A 194 -2.08 -18.01 20.03
CA ASN A 194 -1.94 -19.45 20.32
C ASN A 194 -1.08 -20.23 19.32
N VAL A 195 -0.02 -19.62 18.77
CA VAL A 195 0.83 -20.24 17.74
C VAL A 195 2.24 -20.58 18.23
N THR A 196 2.49 -20.45 19.53
CA THR A 196 3.77 -20.82 20.19
C THR A 196 4.15 -22.28 20.03
N GLN A 197 3.18 -23.17 19.76
CA GLN A 197 3.45 -24.60 19.51
C GLN A 197 4.12 -24.87 18.15
N ILE A 198 4.00 -23.92 17.22
CA ILE A 198 4.58 -24.03 15.86
C ILE A 198 5.63 -22.94 15.58
N CYS A 199 5.75 -21.94 16.45
CA CYS A 199 6.67 -20.82 16.35
C CYS A 199 7.73 -20.85 17.45
N GLU A 200 8.99 -20.62 17.08
CA GLU A 200 10.10 -20.48 18.01
C GLU A 200 9.99 -19.18 18.81
N THR A 201 10.26 -19.22 20.13
CA THR A 201 10.42 -18.00 20.94
C THR A 201 11.61 -17.19 20.45
N LEU A 202 11.34 -15.96 20.00
CA LEU A 202 12.36 -15.09 19.45
C LEU A 202 13.21 -14.45 20.55
N ARG A 203 14.52 -14.32 20.30
CA ARG A 203 15.45 -13.59 21.17
C ARG A 203 16.16 -12.50 20.39
N PHE A 204 16.26 -11.32 20.98
CA PHE A 204 16.92 -10.18 20.35
C PHE A 204 18.43 -10.46 20.16
N LYS A 205 18.95 -10.21 18.96
CA LYS A 205 20.39 -10.29 18.65
C LYS A 205 21.04 -8.92 18.62
N HIS A 206 20.56 -8.06 17.73
CA HIS A 206 20.98 -6.65 17.61
C HIS A 206 20.02 -5.89 16.69
N THR A 207 20.06 -4.56 16.78
CA THR A 207 19.35 -3.65 15.88
C THR A 207 20.08 -3.56 14.55
N LEU A 208 19.36 -3.73 13.44
CA LEU A 208 19.86 -3.65 12.05
C LEU A 208 19.87 -2.22 11.52
N SER A 209 18.84 -1.44 11.84
CA SER A 209 18.78 -0.01 11.53
C SER A 209 17.77 0.67 12.44
N MET A 210 17.99 1.95 12.69
CA MET A 210 17.04 2.80 13.39
C MET A 210 17.08 4.22 12.84
N SER A 211 15.90 4.83 12.68
CA SER A 211 15.78 6.24 12.37
C SER A 211 14.56 6.85 13.07
N ALA A 212 14.61 8.14 13.33
CA ALA A 212 13.52 8.90 13.94
C ALA A 212 12.92 9.90 12.96
N TYR A 213 11.61 10.10 13.03
CA TYR A 213 10.96 11.24 12.40
C TYR A 213 11.45 12.55 13.02
N VAL A 214 11.74 13.55 12.19
CA VAL A 214 12.21 14.88 12.63
C VAL A 214 11.02 15.84 12.72
N PRO A 215 10.90 16.65 13.79
CA PRO A 215 11.74 16.70 14.99
C PRO A 215 11.51 15.51 15.94
N GLU A 216 12.58 14.85 16.40
CA GLU A 216 12.49 13.62 17.21
C GLU A 216 11.79 13.84 18.56
N ASP A 217 12.08 14.97 19.21
CA ASP A 217 11.52 15.38 20.50
C ASP A 217 9.99 15.51 20.47
N THR A 218 9.46 15.90 19.32
CA THR A 218 8.03 16.06 19.07
C THR A 218 7.41 14.77 18.52
N ALA A 219 8.02 14.17 17.50
CA ALA A 219 7.45 13.03 16.79
C ALA A 219 7.53 11.74 17.60
N LYS A 220 8.63 11.53 18.34
CA LYS A 220 8.93 10.33 19.16
C LYS A 220 8.54 9.01 18.51
N THR A 221 8.69 8.95 17.19
CA THR A 221 8.26 7.84 16.34
C THR A 221 9.47 7.38 15.54
N TYR A 222 9.67 6.06 15.51
CA TYR A 222 10.90 5.46 15.01
C TYR A 222 10.62 4.38 13.96
N HIS A 223 11.51 4.30 12.97
CA HIS A 223 11.65 3.14 12.11
C HIS A 223 12.73 2.26 12.73
N VAL A 224 12.44 0.99 12.95
CA VAL A 224 13.37 0.06 13.60
C VAL A 224 13.38 -1.25 12.82
N SER A 225 14.56 -1.75 12.51
CA SER A 225 14.78 -3.10 11.98
C SER A 225 15.68 -3.88 12.92
N VAL A 226 15.37 -5.14 13.19
CA VAL A 226 16.06 -5.98 14.16
C VAL A 226 16.37 -7.37 13.62
N LYS A 227 17.42 -7.99 14.16
CA LYS A 227 17.77 -9.38 13.93
C LYS A 227 17.47 -10.22 15.17
N ALA A 228 16.79 -11.35 14.99
CA ALA A 228 16.63 -12.37 16.01
C ALA A 228 17.82 -13.35 16.03
N GLN A 229 18.08 -13.97 17.18
CA GLN A 229 19.10 -15.00 17.34
C GLN A 229 18.73 -16.31 16.60
N PRO A 230 19.69 -17.21 16.37
CA PRO A 230 19.41 -18.59 15.95
C PRO A 230 18.48 -19.32 16.94
N PRO A 231 17.65 -20.27 16.50
CA PRO A 231 17.60 -20.85 15.15
C PRO A 231 16.77 -20.04 14.14
N SER A 232 15.92 -19.10 14.61
CA SER A 232 15.03 -18.31 13.76
C SER A 232 15.78 -17.48 12.73
N ASN A 233 16.82 -16.74 13.16
CA ASN A 233 17.54 -15.76 12.34
C ASN A 233 16.61 -14.75 11.62
N GLY A 234 15.37 -14.57 12.12
CA GLY A 234 14.38 -13.67 11.53
C GLY A 234 14.83 -12.21 11.56
N GLU A 235 14.40 -11.47 10.55
CA GLU A 235 14.58 -10.02 10.46
C GLU A 235 13.20 -9.37 10.50
N PHE A 236 13.02 -8.42 11.40
CA PHE A 236 11.73 -7.77 11.61
C PHE A 236 11.88 -6.26 11.52
N LYS A 237 10.91 -5.60 10.91
CA LYS A 237 10.86 -4.15 10.69
C LYS A 237 9.53 -3.59 11.20
N VAL A 238 9.60 -2.42 11.82
CA VAL A 238 8.45 -1.58 12.18
C VAL A 238 8.71 -0.14 11.74
N THR A 239 7.68 0.51 11.20
CA THR A 239 7.80 1.85 10.60
C THR A 239 7.25 2.94 11.52
N ASN A 240 6.57 2.60 12.63
CA ASN A 240 5.91 3.55 13.54
C ASN A 240 6.00 3.12 15.01
N LEU A 241 7.20 2.86 15.51
CA LEU A 241 7.39 2.56 16.92
C LEU A 241 7.30 3.85 17.73
N ALA A 242 6.24 4.01 18.54
CA ALA A 242 6.03 5.19 19.36
C ALA A 242 6.69 5.06 20.75
N LYS A 243 7.39 6.12 21.17
CA LYS A 243 8.02 6.24 22.50
C LYS A 243 7.32 7.35 23.29
N LYS A 244 6.69 6.99 24.41
CA LYS A 244 6.17 7.98 25.39
C LYS A 244 7.16 8.13 26.54
N HIS A 245 7.05 7.24 27.53
CA HIS A 245 8.01 7.07 28.63
C HIS A 245 8.88 5.81 28.41
N ALA A 246 8.25 4.75 27.90
CA ALA A 246 8.87 3.60 27.27
C ALA A 246 8.28 3.41 25.86
N PHE A 247 8.82 2.47 25.08
CA PHE A 247 8.19 2.03 23.84
C PHE A 247 6.86 1.35 24.19
N ALA A 248 5.78 1.77 23.55
CA ALA A 248 4.45 1.43 24.05
C ALA A 248 3.40 1.20 22.96
N LYS A 249 3.72 1.38 21.67
CA LYS A 249 2.76 1.12 20.59
C LYS A 249 3.40 1.10 19.21
N PHE A 250 2.91 0.20 18.37
CA PHE A 250 2.95 0.29 16.91
C PHE A 250 1.77 -0.52 16.37
N SER A 251 1.32 -0.22 15.15
CA SER A 251 0.13 -0.87 14.57
C SER A 251 0.43 -2.22 13.95
N THR A 252 1.57 -2.36 13.26
CA THR A 252 1.98 -3.60 12.57
C THR A 252 3.51 -3.72 12.49
N PHE A 253 4.03 -4.95 12.56
CA PHE A 253 5.43 -5.27 12.22
C PHE A 253 5.48 -6.18 10.99
N ARG A 254 6.61 -6.20 10.29
CA ARG A 254 6.80 -7.04 9.09
C ARG A 254 8.10 -7.81 9.17
N ARG A 255 8.13 -9.01 8.59
CA ARG A 255 9.37 -9.79 8.42
C ARG A 255 10.08 -9.34 7.14
N ALA A 256 11.34 -8.92 7.25
CA ALA A 256 12.13 -8.34 6.13
C ALA A 256 12.83 -9.39 5.24
N SER A 257 12.77 -10.67 5.61
CA SER A 257 13.34 -11.77 4.83
C SER A 257 12.32 -12.90 4.65
N ASP A 258 11.73 -12.94 3.46
CA ASP A 258 11.05 -14.10 2.89
C ASP A 258 11.93 -14.80 1.83
N GLU A 259 13.25 -14.64 1.96
CA GLU A 259 14.19 -15.36 1.09
C GLU A 259 14.28 -16.83 1.54
N ARG A 260 13.53 -17.67 0.82
CA ARG A 260 13.83 -19.09 0.62
C ARG A 260 13.75 -19.97 1.85
N ARG A 261 12.59 -20.02 2.51
CA ARG A 261 12.18 -21.25 3.18
C ARG A 261 10.67 -21.23 3.41
N ARG A 262 9.96 -22.06 2.63
CA ARG A 262 8.68 -22.70 2.99
C ARG A 262 8.84 -23.51 4.29
N ARG A 263 9.24 -22.88 5.39
CA ARG A 263 9.27 -23.47 6.73
C ARG A 263 7.86 -23.33 7.28
N ARG A 264 7.14 -24.43 7.06
CA ARG A 264 5.88 -24.93 7.62
C ARG A 264 5.35 -24.14 8.83
N GLY A 265 4.09 -23.73 8.76
CA GLY A 265 3.25 -23.34 9.90
C GLY A 265 3.39 -21.90 10.40
N CYS A 266 4.56 -21.52 10.92
CA CYS A 266 4.69 -20.30 11.72
C CYS A 266 4.55 -18.99 10.94
N ILE A 267 5.10 -18.89 9.72
CA ILE A 267 5.06 -17.64 8.94
C ILE A 267 3.63 -17.27 8.53
N PRO A 268 2.83 -18.18 7.94
CA PRO A 268 1.42 -17.91 7.68
C PRO A 268 0.65 -17.50 8.94
N ALA A 269 0.81 -18.26 10.03
CA ALA A 269 0.18 -17.96 11.31
C ALA A 269 0.53 -16.57 11.88
N LEU A 270 1.79 -16.16 11.76
CA LEU A 270 2.26 -14.84 12.17
C LEU A 270 1.71 -13.73 11.27
N LEU A 271 1.57 -13.98 9.96
CA LEU A 271 0.98 -13.00 9.04
C LEU A 271 -0.52 -12.84 9.29
N ASP A 272 -1.23 -13.92 9.56
CA ASP A 272 -2.66 -13.90 9.93
C ASP A 272 -2.88 -13.17 11.25
N ALA A 273 -2.00 -13.38 12.24
CA ALA A 273 -2.03 -12.71 13.54
C ALA A 273 -1.79 -11.20 13.49
N VAL A 274 -1.12 -10.69 12.44
CA VAL A 274 -0.70 -9.28 12.31
C VAL A 274 -1.46 -8.59 11.16
N ALA A 275 -2.30 -9.31 10.42
CA ALA A 275 -3.15 -8.73 9.39
C ALA A 275 -4.17 -7.77 10.04
N PRO A 276 -4.36 -6.55 9.50
CA PRO A 276 -5.46 -5.71 9.93
C PRO A 276 -6.81 -6.42 9.63
N PRO A 277 -7.83 -6.24 10.49
CA PRO A 277 -9.16 -6.80 10.26
C PRO A 277 -9.83 -6.27 8.99
#